data_AF-A0A1H5IAF8-F1
#
_entry.id   AF-A0A1H5IAF8-F1
#
_cell.length_a   1.000
_cell.length_b   1.000
_cell.length_c   1.000
_cell.angle_alpha   90.00
_cell.angle_beta   90.00
_cell.angle_gamma   90.00
#
_symmetry.space_group_name_H-M   'P 1'
#
loop_
_entity.id
_entity.type
_entity.pdbx_description
1 polymer ?
#
loop_
_entity_poly.entity_id
_entity_poly.type
_entity_poly.pdbx_seq_one_letter_code
_entity_poly.pdbx_strand_id
1 'polypeptide(L)' 'MFQLDTFIIQGHQKVIDHYRWLRDTAGSEAERERFQRRMVEEYEALKRYTESRSDGTRRAA' A
#
# COMPACT_ATOMS: atom_id res chain seq x y z
N MET A 1 -4.14 18.36 -1.64
CA MET A 1 -3.30 17.19 -1.91
C MET A 1 -2.83 17.29 -3.36
N PHE A 2 -1.52 17.18 -3.64
CA PHE A 2 -1.02 17.35 -5.01
C PHE A 2 -1.46 16.16 -5.88
N GLN A 3 -1.69 16.38 -7.18
CA GLN A 3 -2.14 15.31 -8.11
C GLN A 3 -1.21 14.09 -8.09
N LEU A 4 0.09 14.29 -7.89
CA LEU A 4 1.07 13.23 -7.73
C LEU A 4 0.84 12.39 -6.46
N ASP A 5 0.50 13.04 -5.33
CA ASP A 5 0.24 12.33 -4.07
C ASP A 5 -1.00 11.45 -4.20
N THR A 6 -2.05 11.97 -4.83
CA THR A 6 -3.27 11.20 -5.10
C THR A 6 -2.98 10.01 -6.02
N PHE A 7 -2.18 10.20 -7.07
CA PHE A 7 -1.78 9.13 -7.98
C PHE A 7 -1.00 8.02 -7.25
N ILE A 8 -0.03 8.38 -6.42
CA ILE A 8 0.79 7.43 -5.67
C ILE A 8 -0.07 6.62 -4.68
N ILE A 9 -0.96 7.29 -3.93
CA ILE A 9 -1.85 6.61 -2.99
C ILE A 9 -2.80 5.64 -3.70
N GLN A 10 -3.39 6.06 -4.82
CA GLN A 10 -4.25 5.17 -5.62
C GLN A 10 -3.47 3.98 -6.20
N GLY A 11 -2.21 4.19 -6.58
CA GLY A 11 -1.30 3.13 -7.01
C GLY A 11 -1.12 2.06 -5.93
N HIS A 12 -0.75 2.47 -4.73
CA HIS A 12 -0.60 1.55 -3.58
C HIS A 12 -1.92 0.82 -3.27
N GLN A 13 -3.05 1.54 -3.25
CA GLN A 13 -4.36 0.93 -2.97
C GLN A 13 -4.69 -0.17 -4.00
N LYS A 14 -4.42 0.09 -5.28
CA LYS A 14 -4.64 -0.89 -6.36
C LYS A 14 -3.78 -2.15 -6.19
N VAL A 15 -2.53 -2.00 -5.76
CA VAL A 15 -1.63 -3.13 -5.50
C VAL A 15 -2.10 -3.94 -4.30
N ILE A 16 -2.53 -3.28 -3.22
CA ILE A 16 -3.11 -3.92 -2.04
C ILE A 16 -4.34 -4.74 -2.42
N ASP A 17 -5.26 -4.14 -3.18
CA ASP A 17 -6.48 -4.83 -3.63
C ASP A 17 -6.15 -6.04 -4.52
N HIS A 18 -5.10 -5.94 -5.35
CA HIS A 18 -4.63 -7.06 -6.16
C HIS A 18 -4.08 -8.20 -5.30
N TYR A 19 -3.25 -7.93 -4.30
CA TYR A 19 -2.75 -8.97 -3.40
C TYR A 19 -3.86 -9.60 -2.54
N ARG A 20 -4.87 -8.82 -2.16
CA ARG A 20 -6.07 -9.34 -1.51
C ARG A 20 -6.79 -10.34 -2.41
N TRP A 21 -7.01 -9.98 -3.67
CA TRP A 21 -7.62 -10.89 -4.65
C TRP A 21 -6.79 -12.17 -4.81
N LEU A 22 -5.47 -12.06 -5.01
CA LEU A 22 -4.58 -13.21 -5.15
C LEU A 22 -4.61 -14.14 -3.94
N ARG A 23 -4.61 -13.59 -2.72
CA ARG A 23 -4.74 -14.35 -1.47
C ARG A 23 -6.07 -15.08 -1.41
N ASP A 24 -7.17 -14.41 -1.74
CA ASP A 24 -8.51 -14.98 -1.65
C ASP A 24 -8.72 -16.08 -2.70
N THR A 25 -8.02 -16.04 -3.84
CA THR A 25 -8.04 -17.07 -4.89
C THR A 25 -6.93 -18.12 -4.80
N ALA A 26 -6.03 -18.02 -3.81
CA ALA A 26 -4.87 -18.91 -3.72
C ALA A 26 -5.27 -20.36 -3.44
N GLY A 27 -4.61 -21.30 -4.14
CA GLY A 27 -4.86 -22.74 -4.04
C GLY A 27 -4.14 -23.42 -2.87
N SER A 28 -3.19 -22.73 -2.24
CA SER A 28 -2.41 -23.25 -1.12
C SER A 28 -2.23 -22.23 0.01
N GLU A 29 -2.05 -22.71 1.23
CA GLU A 29 -1.78 -21.85 2.39
C GLU A 29 -0.44 -21.11 2.24
N ALA A 30 0.57 -21.77 1.66
CA ALA A 30 1.87 -21.14 1.38
C ALA A 30 1.74 -19.92 0.44
N GLU A 31 0.88 -20.02 -0.58
CA GLU A 31 0.57 -18.88 -1.47
C GLU A 31 -0.21 -17.79 -0.72
N ARG A 32 -1.19 -18.16 0.11
CA ARG A 32 -1.93 -17.20 0.94
C ARG A 32 -1.01 -16.41 1.86
N GLU A 33 -0.11 -17.08 2.57
CA GLU A 33 0.88 -16.44 3.44
C GLU A 33 1.82 -15.53 2.65
N ARG A 34 2.26 -15.97 1.46
CA ARG A 34 3.09 -15.15 0.57
C ARG A 34 2.35 -13.88 0.16
N PHE A 35 1.11 -13.97 -0.31
CA PHE A 35 0.33 -12.79 -0.72
C PHE A 35 -0.01 -11.89 0.47
N GLN A 36 -0.31 -12.47 1.64
CA GLN A 36 -0.53 -11.73 2.88
C GLN A 36 0.71 -10.91 3.26
N ARG A 37 1.91 -11.49 3.22
CA ARG A 37 3.16 -10.75 3.49
C ARG A 37 3.36 -9.59 2.53
N ARG A 38 3.15 -9.81 1.23
CA ARG A 38 3.31 -8.77 0.20
C ARG A 38 2.30 -7.63 0.36
N MET A 39 1.06 -7.96 0.74
CA MET A 39 0.04 -6.96 1.04
C MET A 39 0.42 -6.10 2.26
N VAL A 40 0.99 -6.71 3.31
CA VAL A 40 1.48 -5.98 4.50
C VAL A 40 2.65 -5.07 4.15
N GLU A 41 3.62 -5.54 3.35
CA GLU A 41 4.74 -4.72 2.87
C GLU A 41 4.25 -3.46 2.13
N GLU A 42 3.24 -3.62 1.26
CA GLU A 42 2.66 -2.52 0.48
C GLU A 42 1.91 -1.52 1.38
N TYR A 43 1.15 -2.02 2.37
CA TYR A 43 0.46 -1.19 3.34
C TYR A 43 1.43 -0.34 4.16
N GLU A 44 2.54 -0.94 4.63
CA GLU A 44 3.59 -0.23 5.35
C GLU A 44 4.30 0.81 4.47
N ALA A 45 4.48 0.53 3.17
CA ALA A 45 5.03 1.51 2.23
C ALA A 45 4.10 2.73 2.06
N LEU A 46 2.79 2.49 1.85
CA LEU A 46 1.78 3.54 1.75
C LEU A 46 1.69 4.37 3.04
N LYS A 47 1.74 3.71 4.19
CA LYS A 47 1.73 4.36 5.50
C LYS A 47 2.93 5.31 5.65
N ARG A 48 4.16 4.82 5.41
CA ARG A 48 5.38 5.64 5.45
C ARG A 48 5.34 6.82 4.49
N TYR A 49 4.82 6.59 3.27
CA TYR A 49 4.64 7.66 2.30
C TYR A 49 3.72 8.76 2.84
N THR A 50 2.55 8.38 3.36
CA THR A 50 1.54 9.32 3.88
C THR A 50 2.04 10.08 5.11
N GLU A 51 2.74 9.39 6.02
CA GLU A 51 3.38 10.00 7.20
C GLU A 51 4.45 11.02 6.78
N SER A 52 5.35 10.65 5.87
CA SER A 52 6.42 11.56 5.39
C SER A 52 5.88 12.83 4.72
N ARG A 53 4.76 12.74 3.99
CA ARG A 53 4.11 13.90 3.36
C ARG A 53 3.39 14.78 4.37
N SER A 54 2.81 14.19 5.42
CA SER A 54 2.18 14.92 6.52
C SER A 54 3.21 15.73 7.30
N ASP A 55 4.39 15.18 7.56
CA ASP A 55 5.48 15.87 8.26
C ASP A 55 6.15 16.96 7.41
N GLY A 56 6.32 16.72 6.10
CA GLY A 56 6.82 17.74 5.18
C GLY A 56 5.90 18.97 5.07
N THR A 57 4.59 18.76 5.19
CA THR A 57 3.59 19.84 5.18
C THR A 57 3.64 20.67 6.47
N ARG A 58 3.94 20.05 7.63
CA ARG A 58 4.11 20.77 8.91
C ARG A 58 5.38 21.60 9.00
N ARG A 59 6.45 21.22 8.29
CA ARG A 59 7.75 21.93 8.33
C ARG A 59 7.82 23.16 7.41
N ALA A 60 6.86 23.31 6.49
CA ALA A 60 6.81 24.39 5.51
C ALA A 60 5.76 25.49 5.82
N ALA A 61 5.04 25.37 6.94
CA ALA A 61 4.03 26.31 7.43
C ALA A 61 4.53 27.05 8.67
#